data_AF-A0A7S0EJ78-F1
#
_entry.id   AF-A0A7S0EJ78-F1
#
_cell.length_a   1.000
_cell.length_b   1.000
_cell.length_c   1.000
_cell.angle_alpha   90.00
_cell.angle_beta   90.00
_cell.angle_gamma   90.00
#
_symmetry.space_group_name_H-M   'P 1'
#
loop_
_entity.id
_entity.type
_entity.pdbx_description
1 polymer ?
#
loop_
_entity_poly.entity_id
_entity_poly.type
_entity_poly.pdbx_seq_one_letter_code
_entity_poly.pdbx_strand_id
1 'polypeptide(L)'
;MRPSLDEAAQGKDLSTREAALDYIGRRALGMTTSRENRIQHAHDILIRELLPHIGITEESLTKKQYFLGYVCNRLLACSLGRRQPDDRDHYGNKRVDMAGPLLAGLFKGCFKRLVKEFRKSLQDSLDNGKEVNMNTAFKQDFITKGIKYCMATGNWGV
;
A
#
# COMPACT_ATOMS: atom_id res chain seq x y z
N MET A 1 -27.49 -10.35 -0.01
CA MET A 1 -26.59 -10.55 -1.17
C MET A 1 -27.25 -10.22 -2.50
N ARG A 2 -28.52 -10.62 -2.76
CA ARG A 2 -29.22 -10.32 -4.03
C ARG A 2 -29.11 -8.85 -4.49
N PRO A 3 -29.38 -7.83 -3.65
CA PRO A 3 -29.33 -6.42 -4.09
C PRO A 3 -27.95 -5.98 -4.62
N SER A 4 -26.86 -6.45 -4.00
CA SER A 4 -25.50 -6.11 -4.43
C SER A 4 -25.08 -6.84 -5.71
N LEU A 5 -25.61 -8.03 -5.94
CA LEU A 5 -25.42 -8.76 -7.20
C LEU A 5 -26.21 -8.10 -8.33
N ASP A 6 -27.44 -7.66 -8.04
CA ASP A 6 -28.28 -6.94 -9.00
C ASP A 6 -27.67 -5.58 -9.36
N GLU A 7 -27.08 -4.85 -8.40
CA GLU A 7 -26.35 -3.62 -8.71
C GLU A 7 -25.16 -3.85 -9.65
N ALA A 8 -24.40 -4.93 -9.42
CA ALA A 8 -23.28 -5.29 -10.27
C ALA A 8 -23.71 -5.75 -11.67
N ALA A 9 -24.85 -6.46 -11.76
CA ALA A 9 -25.38 -7.01 -13.01
C ALA A 9 -26.15 -5.97 -13.85
N GLN A 10 -26.95 -5.11 -13.21
CA GLN A 10 -27.87 -4.18 -13.88
C GLN A 10 -27.30 -2.77 -14.02
N GLY A 11 -26.43 -2.32 -13.10
CA GLY A 11 -26.07 -0.91 -12.99
C GLY A 11 -24.87 -0.46 -13.82
N LYS A 12 -24.01 -1.38 -14.30
CA LYS A 12 -22.62 -1.02 -14.69
C LYS A 12 -22.01 -1.82 -15.87
N ASP A 13 -22.75 -2.69 -16.56
CA ASP A 13 -22.25 -3.54 -17.66
C ASP A 13 -20.90 -4.24 -17.35
N LEU A 14 -20.74 -4.76 -16.12
CA LEU A 14 -19.52 -5.40 -15.64
C LEU A 14 -19.42 -6.88 -16.02
N SER A 15 -20.05 -7.30 -17.12
CA SER A 15 -20.13 -8.70 -17.53
C SER A 15 -18.78 -9.31 -17.93
N THR A 16 -17.80 -8.47 -18.28
CA THR A 16 -16.45 -8.89 -18.69
C THR A 16 -15.39 -8.47 -17.67
N ARG A 17 -14.32 -9.27 -17.57
CA ARG A 17 -13.15 -8.96 -16.72
C ARG A 17 -12.55 -7.60 -17.08
N GLU A 18 -12.47 -7.27 -18.36
CA GLU A 18 -11.91 -6.00 -18.83
C GLU A 18 -12.77 -4.80 -18.44
N ALA A 19 -14.09 -4.92 -18.53
CA ALA A 19 -15.00 -3.86 -18.08
C ALA A 19 -14.86 -3.63 -16.56
N ALA A 20 -14.71 -4.70 -15.78
CA ALA A 20 -14.46 -4.61 -14.34
C ALA A 20 -13.12 -3.96 -14.00
N LEU A 21 -12.04 -4.32 -14.69
CA LEU A 21 -10.73 -3.70 -14.50
C LEU A 21 -10.73 -2.22 -14.91
N ASP A 22 -11.38 -1.87 -16.03
CA ASP A 22 -11.52 -0.47 -16.44
C ASP A 22 -12.34 0.34 -15.43
N TYR A 23 -13.39 -0.25 -14.87
CA TYR A 23 -14.20 0.39 -13.82
C TYR A 23 -13.41 0.69 -12.54
N ILE A 24 -12.51 -0.21 -12.14
CA ILE A 24 -11.58 0.01 -11.03
C ILE A 24 -10.56 1.09 -11.41
N GLY A 25 -9.93 0.96 -12.58
CA GLY A 25 -8.89 1.89 -13.03
C GLY A 25 -9.38 3.32 -13.20
N ARG A 26 -10.65 3.53 -13.61
CA ARG A 26 -11.28 4.86 -13.67
C ARG A 26 -11.36 5.55 -12.31
N ARG A 27 -11.48 4.79 -11.21
CA ARG A 27 -11.49 5.35 -9.85
C ARG A 27 -10.10 5.64 -9.31
N ALA A 28 -9.12 4.85 -9.73
CA ALA A 28 -7.74 5.02 -9.29
C ALA A 28 -7.02 6.18 -10.02
N LEU A 29 -7.13 6.23 -11.35
CA LEU A 29 -6.37 7.18 -12.19
C LEU A 29 -7.22 8.29 -12.81
N GLY A 30 -8.55 8.21 -12.69
CA GLY A 30 -9.46 9.14 -13.36
C GLY A 30 -9.72 8.77 -14.83
N MET A 31 -10.55 9.58 -15.48
CA MET A 31 -11.05 9.29 -16.84
C MET A 31 -10.07 9.70 -17.96
N THR A 32 -9.09 10.56 -17.67
CA THR A 32 -8.16 11.16 -18.64
C THR A 32 -7.13 10.16 -19.16
N THR A 33 -6.78 9.14 -18.38
CA THR A 33 -5.84 8.07 -18.79
C THR A 33 -6.48 7.08 -19.76
N SER A 34 -5.66 6.56 -20.69
CA SER A 34 -6.08 5.56 -21.67
C SER A 34 -6.65 4.29 -20.99
N ARG A 35 -7.60 3.65 -21.67
CA ARG A 35 -8.27 2.43 -21.16
C ARG A 35 -7.27 1.33 -20.81
N GLU A 36 -6.26 1.12 -21.66
CA GLU A 36 -5.23 0.10 -21.45
C GLU A 36 -4.42 0.34 -20.17
N ASN A 37 -3.96 1.58 -19.95
CA ASN A 37 -3.24 1.95 -18.73
C ASN A 37 -4.10 1.79 -17.48
N ARG A 38 -5.40 2.08 -17.57
CA ARG A 38 -6.35 1.87 -16.46
C ARG A 38 -6.51 0.39 -16.11
N ILE A 39 -6.63 -0.47 -17.12
CA ILE A 39 -6.76 -1.91 -16.93
C ILE A 39 -5.48 -2.48 -16.29
N GLN A 40 -4.31 -2.11 -16.81
CA GLN A 40 -3.03 -2.57 -16.27
C GLN A 40 -2.83 -2.10 -14.82
N HIS A 41 -3.12 -0.83 -14.55
CA HIS A 41 -3.00 -0.30 -13.20
C HIS A 41 -3.99 -0.96 -12.22
N ALA A 42 -5.23 -1.20 -12.63
CA ALA A 42 -6.20 -1.94 -11.83
C ALA A 42 -5.70 -3.37 -11.52
N HIS A 43 -5.07 -4.02 -12.51
CA HIS A 43 -4.46 -5.33 -12.31
C HIS A 43 -3.34 -5.30 -11.27
N ASP A 44 -2.46 -4.30 -11.35
CA ASP A 44 -1.36 -4.11 -10.41
C ASP A 44 -1.86 -3.84 -8.98
N ILE A 45 -2.93 -3.08 -8.81
CA ILE A 45 -3.59 -2.84 -7.52
C ILE A 45 -4.08 -4.18 -6.92
N LEU A 46 -4.77 -5.00 -7.71
CA LEU A 46 -5.29 -6.29 -7.23
C LEU A 46 -4.17 -7.25 -6.79
N ILE A 47 -3.01 -7.18 -7.42
CA ILE A 47 -1.85 -8.02 -7.10
C ILE A 47 -1.05 -7.45 -5.92
N ARG A 48 -0.74 -6.16 -5.90
CA ARG A 48 0.24 -5.60 -4.97
C ARG A 48 -0.38 -4.90 -3.76
N GLU A 49 -1.56 -4.32 -3.91
CA GLU A 49 -2.19 -3.49 -2.89
C GLU A 49 -3.36 -4.17 -2.18
N LEU A 50 -4.14 -4.97 -2.90
CA LEU A 50 -5.24 -5.74 -2.30
C LEU A 50 -4.67 -6.90 -1.48
N LEU A 51 -4.88 -6.89 -0.16
CA LEU A 51 -4.51 -7.99 0.76
C LEU A 51 -3.03 -8.44 0.62
N PRO A 52 -2.05 -7.54 0.82
CA PRO A 52 -0.64 -7.82 0.53
C PRO A 52 -0.03 -8.89 1.45
N HIS A 53 -0.63 -9.11 2.63
CA HIS A 53 -0.19 -10.12 3.59
C HIS A 53 -0.45 -11.56 3.11
N ILE A 54 -1.31 -11.77 2.11
CA ILE A 54 -1.58 -13.09 1.51
C ILE A 54 -0.56 -13.38 0.39
N GLY A 55 -0.14 -12.33 -0.32
CA GLY A 55 0.82 -12.41 -1.40
C GLY A 55 0.79 -11.17 -2.27
N ILE A 56 1.90 -10.94 -2.98
CA ILE A 56 2.11 -9.82 -3.92
C ILE A 56 2.38 -10.32 -5.35
N THR A 57 2.10 -11.59 -5.62
CA THR A 57 2.30 -12.26 -6.91
C THR A 57 0.97 -12.64 -7.53
N GLU A 58 0.95 -12.83 -8.84
CA GLU A 58 -0.27 -13.20 -9.58
C GLU A 58 -0.85 -14.56 -9.13
N GLU A 59 0.01 -15.50 -8.78
CA GLU A 59 -0.37 -16.82 -8.24
C GLU A 59 -1.17 -16.74 -6.94
N SER A 60 -1.02 -15.64 -6.18
CA SER A 60 -1.73 -15.44 -4.92
C SER A 60 -3.17 -14.96 -5.10
N LEU A 61 -3.59 -14.58 -6.31
CA LEU A 61 -4.93 -14.04 -6.58
C LEU A 61 -6.04 -14.99 -6.14
N THR A 62 -5.90 -16.30 -6.40
CA THR A 62 -6.90 -17.29 -5.98
C THR A 62 -7.06 -17.33 -4.46
N LYS A 63 -5.95 -17.24 -3.69
CA LYS A 63 -6.00 -17.19 -2.22
C LYS A 63 -6.70 -15.91 -1.73
N LYS A 64 -6.45 -14.78 -2.40
CA LYS A 64 -7.13 -13.51 -2.09
C LYS A 64 -8.62 -13.57 -2.35
N GLN A 65 -9.06 -14.23 -3.42
CA GLN A 65 -10.49 -14.43 -3.72
C GLN A 65 -11.20 -15.18 -2.59
N TYR A 66 -10.62 -16.30 -2.13
CA TYR A 66 -11.17 -17.04 -0.99
C TYR A 66 -11.21 -16.21 0.29
N PHE A 67 -10.16 -15.43 0.57
CA PHE A 67 -10.12 -14.58 1.75
C PHE A 67 -11.17 -13.46 1.70
N LEU A 68 -11.39 -12.85 0.53
CA LEU A 68 -12.44 -11.86 0.34
C LEU A 68 -13.82 -12.48 0.58
N GLY A 69 -14.07 -13.68 0.05
CA GLY A 69 -15.28 -14.44 0.32
C GLY A 69 -15.48 -14.74 1.82
N TYR A 70 -14.40 -15.09 2.53
CA TYR A 70 -14.41 -15.28 3.98
C TYR A 70 -14.81 -14.00 4.73
N VAL A 71 -14.26 -12.85 4.36
CA VAL A 71 -14.60 -11.54 4.96
C VAL A 71 -16.07 -11.18 4.72
N CYS A 72 -16.57 -11.34 3.49
CA CYS A 72 -17.98 -11.12 3.17
C CYS A 72 -18.89 -12.06 3.96
N ASN A 73 -18.55 -13.35 4.07
CA ASN A 73 -19.32 -14.31 4.87
C ASN A 73 -19.34 -13.94 6.35
N ARG A 74 -18.21 -13.51 6.92
CA ARG A 74 -18.11 -13.01 8.30
C ARG A 74 -19.03 -11.81 8.55
N LEU A 75 -19.06 -10.86 7.62
CA LEU A 75 -19.93 -9.70 7.68
C LEU A 75 -21.40 -10.10 7.65
N LEU A 76 -21.79 -11.00 6.74
CA LEU A 76 -23.16 -11.49 6.61
C LEU A 76 -23.60 -12.29 7.84
N ALA A 77 -22.72 -13.11 8.41
CA ALA A 77 -22.99 -13.85 9.63
C ALA A 77 -23.29 -12.92 10.81
N CYS A 78 -22.59 -11.78 10.90
CA CYS A 78 -22.87 -10.74 11.90
C CYS A 78 -24.22 -10.05 11.61
N SER A 79 -24.46 -9.64 10.37
CA SER A 79 -25.73 -8.98 9.98
C SER A 79 -26.97 -9.86 10.18
N LEU A 80 -26.84 -11.18 10.07
CA LEU A 80 -27.92 -12.15 10.31
C LEU A 80 -28.04 -12.56 11.78
N GLY A 81 -27.22 -12.01 12.68
CA GLY A 81 -27.21 -12.36 14.11
C GLY A 81 -26.66 -13.75 14.43
N ARG A 82 -26.05 -14.44 13.46
CA ARG A 82 -25.41 -15.77 13.67
C ARG A 82 -24.07 -15.67 14.37
N ARG A 83 -23.48 -14.47 14.39
CA ARG A 83 -22.24 -14.15 15.06
C ARG A 83 -22.38 -12.79 15.74
N GLN A 84 -21.83 -12.63 16.93
CA GLN A 84 -21.76 -11.33 17.57
C GLN A 84 -20.67 -10.45 16.92
N PRO A 85 -20.84 -9.11 16.93
CA PRO A 85 -19.76 -8.17 16.58
C PRO A 85 -18.51 -8.42 17.41
N ASP A 86 -17.33 -8.26 16.82
CA ASP A 86 -16.07 -8.42 17.54
C ASP A 86 -15.86 -7.24 18.52
N ASP A 87 -15.37 -7.51 19.73
CA ASP A 87 -15.11 -6.51 20.76
C ASP A 87 -13.83 -5.71 20.45
N ARG A 88 -13.97 -4.38 20.33
CA ARG A 88 -12.88 -3.45 20.04
C ARG A 88 -11.91 -3.29 21.22
N ASP A 89 -12.39 -3.51 22.45
CA ASP A 89 -11.58 -3.32 23.64
C ASP A 89 -10.79 -4.55 24.05
N HIS A 90 -11.08 -5.69 23.43
CA HIS A 90 -10.33 -6.92 23.64
C HIS A 90 -8.84 -6.75 23.32
N TYR A 91 -8.01 -6.75 24.37
CA TYR A 91 -6.57 -6.53 24.26
C TYR A 91 -5.85 -7.57 23.41
N GLY A 92 -6.38 -8.79 23.25
CA GLY A 92 -5.81 -9.81 22.36
C GLY A 92 -5.77 -9.40 20.89
N ASN A 93 -6.60 -8.45 20.47
CA ASN A 93 -6.60 -7.89 19.11
C ASN A 93 -5.70 -6.65 18.98
N LYS A 94 -5.17 -6.14 20.09
CA LYS A 94 -4.30 -4.96 20.13
C LYS A 94 -2.84 -5.41 20.10
N ARG A 95 -1.98 -4.61 19.48
CA ARG A 95 -0.52 -4.83 19.44
C ARG A 95 0.17 -3.62 20.05
N VAL A 96 1.17 -3.87 20.90
CA VAL A 96 2.00 -2.82 21.50
C VAL A 96 3.34 -2.82 20.77
N ASP A 97 3.59 -1.76 20.00
CA ASP A 97 4.86 -1.57 19.33
C ASP A 97 5.90 -1.07 20.34
N MET A 98 6.87 -1.93 20.64
CA MET A 98 7.99 -1.62 21.54
C MET A 98 9.08 -0.84 20.79
N ALA A 99 10.18 -0.51 21.48
CA ALA A 99 11.30 0.21 20.89
C ALA A 99 11.82 -0.40 19.58
N GLY A 100 11.80 -1.73 19.43
CA GLY A 100 12.26 -2.42 18.22
C GLY A 100 11.49 -2.03 16.95
N PRO A 101 10.18 -2.36 16.83
CA PRO A 101 9.37 -1.97 15.68
C PRO A 101 9.38 -0.46 15.39
N LEU A 102 9.36 0.38 16.44
CA LEU A 102 9.39 1.84 16.31
C LEU A 102 10.72 2.33 15.69
N LEU A 103 11.86 1.86 16.21
CA LEU A 103 13.17 2.19 15.66
C LEU A 103 13.35 1.66 14.23
N ALA A 104 12.85 0.46 13.95
CA ALA A 104 12.91 -0.13 12.61
C ALA A 104 12.13 0.71 11.59
N GLY A 105 10.94 1.19 11.96
CA GLY A 105 10.14 2.10 11.14
C GLY A 105 10.87 3.42 10.85
N LEU A 106 11.43 4.04 11.89
CA LEU A 106 12.21 5.28 11.77
C LEU A 106 13.45 5.10 10.89
N PHE A 107 14.24 4.06 11.14
CA PHE A 107 15.43 3.77 10.33
C PHE A 107 15.07 3.54 8.86
N LYS A 108 14.01 2.78 8.59
CA LYS A 108 13.52 2.53 7.22
C LYS A 108 13.14 3.84 6.50
N GLY A 109 12.49 4.78 7.20
CA GLY A 109 12.17 6.11 6.68
C GLY A 109 13.44 6.91 6.35
N CYS A 110 14.33 7.07 7.32
CA CYS A 110 15.63 7.75 7.17
C CYS A 110 16.44 7.16 6.00
N PHE A 111 16.53 5.83 5.91
CA PHE A 111 17.31 5.14 4.89
C PHE A 111 16.73 5.34 3.48
N LYS A 112 15.40 5.22 3.31
CA LYS A 112 14.76 5.49 2.02
C LYS A 112 14.99 6.93 1.56
N ARG A 113 14.90 7.90 2.47
CA ARG A 113 15.21 9.30 2.15
C ARG A 113 16.67 9.50 1.80
N LEU A 114 17.60 8.90 2.53
CA LEU A 114 19.03 8.94 2.21
C LEU A 114 19.30 8.43 0.79
N VAL A 115 18.73 7.27 0.42
CA VAL A 115 18.89 6.71 -0.94
C VAL A 115 18.32 7.65 -2.00
N LYS A 116 17.17 8.27 -1.74
CA LYS A 116 16.55 9.24 -2.66
C LYS A 116 17.43 10.48 -2.84
N GLU A 117 17.94 11.05 -1.75
CA GLU A 117 18.84 12.21 -1.76
C GLU A 117 20.17 11.89 -2.45
N PHE A 118 20.72 10.70 -2.20
CA PHE A 118 21.94 10.23 -2.85
C PHE A 118 21.75 10.12 -4.36
N ARG A 119 20.67 9.47 -4.81
CA ARG A 119 20.33 9.36 -6.23
C ARG A 119 20.16 10.73 -6.88
N LYS A 120 19.48 11.66 -6.19
CA LYS A 120 19.31 13.03 -6.67
C LYS A 120 20.65 13.75 -6.83
N SER A 121 21.53 13.68 -5.83
CA SER A 121 22.86 14.31 -5.88
C SER A 121 23.73 13.78 -7.02
N LEU A 122 23.62 12.48 -7.34
CA LEU A 122 24.33 11.89 -8.47
C LEU A 122 23.77 12.39 -9.80
N GLN A 123 22.44 12.43 -9.94
CA GLN A 123 21.78 12.95 -11.13
C GLN A 123 22.17 14.41 -11.37
N ASP A 124 22.10 15.26 -10.33
CA ASP A 124 22.48 16.68 -10.42
C ASP A 124 23.96 16.85 -10.83
N SER A 125 24.86 15.95 -10.41
CA SER A 125 26.28 16.02 -10.81
C SER A 125 26.48 15.66 -12.28
N LEU A 126 25.78 14.63 -12.76
CA LEU A 126 25.79 14.20 -14.16
C LEU A 126 25.21 15.28 -15.08
N ASP A 127 24.07 15.86 -14.71
CA ASP A 127 23.39 16.90 -15.50
C ASP A 127 24.25 18.17 -15.63
N ASN A 128 25.09 18.46 -14.63
CA ASN A 128 26.04 19.57 -14.62
C ASN A 128 27.40 19.24 -15.26
N GLY A 129 27.59 18.02 -15.79
CA GLY A 129 28.85 17.59 -16.41
C GLY A 129 30.04 17.50 -15.44
N LYS A 130 29.77 17.40 -14.13
CA LYS A 130 30.82 17.28 -13.10
C LYS A 130 31.20 15.82 -12.90
N GLU A 131 32.47 15.58 -12.55
CA GLU A 131 32.90 14.23 -12.15
C GLU A 131 32.13 13.77 -10.91
N VAL A 132 31.64 12.53 -10.97
CA VAL A 132 30.83 11.95 -9.89
C VAL A 132 31.75 11.57 -8.74
N ASN A 133 31.67 12.33 -7.65
CA ASN A 133 32.36 12.01 -6.41
C ASN A 133 31.40 11.38 -5.39
N MET A 134 31.53 10.06 -5.18
CA MET A 134 30.67 9.30 -4.25
C MET A 134 30.74 9.82 -2.82
N ASN A 135 31.92 10.24 -2.35
CA ASN A 135 32.11 10.73 -0.99
C ASN A 135 31.38 12.07 -0.76
N THR A 136 31.27 12.89 -1.81
CA THR A 136 30.57 14.17 -1.74
C THR A 136 29.05 13.99 -1.84
N ALA A 137 28.59 13.05 -2.68
CA ALA A 137 27.17 12.74 -2.84
C ALA A 137 26.57 12.07 -1.59
N PHE A 138 27.36 11.29 -0.85
CA PHE A 138 26.89 10.56 0.32
C PHE A 138 26.94 11.38 1.61
N LYS A 139 25.77 11.81 2.10
CA LYS A 139 25.64 12.54 3.37
C LYS A 139 25.67 11.59 4.57
N GLN A 140 26.86 11.33 5.12
CA GLN A 140 27.08 10.39 6.23
C GLN A 140 26.22 10.67 7.48
N ASP A 141 26.01 11.94 7.81
CA ASP A 141 25.27 12.35 9.01
C ASP A 141 23.73 12.23 8.90
N PHE A 142 23.20 11.91 7.73
CA PHE A 142 21.76 12.04 7.47
C PHE A 142 20.90 11.19 8.42
N ILE A 143 21.26 9.92 8.58
CA ILE A 143 20.55 8.99 9.46
C ILE A 143 20.74 9.41 10.93
N THR A 144 21.97 9.75 11.32
CA THR A 144 22.30 10.18 12.68
C THR A 144 21.49 11.41 13.09
N LYS A 145 21.42 12.44 12.23
CA LYS A 145 20.64 13.66 12.47
C LYS A 145 19.14 13.38 12.51
N GLY A 146 18.63 12.54 11.60
CA GLY A 146 17.22 12.14 11.58
C GLY A 146 16.79 11.44 12.86
N ILE A 147 17.56 10.44 13.30
CA ILE A 147 17.25 9.70 14.53
C ILE A 147 17.35 10.61 15.76
N LYS A 148 18.41 11.42 15.88
CA LYS A 148 18.56 12.37 17.00
C LYS A 148 17.40 13.35 17.09
N TYR A 149 16.95 13.89 15.95
CA TYR A 149 15.81 14.82 15.92
C TYR A 149 14.52 14.16 16.41
N CYS A 150 14.17 12.98 15.89
CA CYS A 150 12.95 12.27 16.29
C CYS A 150 12.97 11.90 17.77
N MET A 151 14.13 11.49 18.29
CA MET A 151 14.30 11.16 19.71
C MET A 151 14.24 12.39 20.62
N ALA A 152 14.81 13.52 20.19
CA ALA A 152 14.85 14.74 21.00
C ALA A 152 13.49 15.45 21.05
N THR A 153 12.71 15.40 19.97
CA THR A 153 11.47 16.17 19.83
C THR A 153 10.19 15.34 19.95
N GLY A 154 10.30 14.01 19.84
CA GLY A 154 9.14 13.12 19.73
C GLY A 154 8.41 13.20 18.38
N ASN A 155 8.93 13.95 17.40
CA ASN A 155 8.34 14.02 16.06
C ASN A 155 8.84 12.86 15.19
N TRP A 156 7.95 11.96 14.80
CA TRP A 156 8.27 10.76 14.01
C TRP A 156 8.09 10.94 12.48
N GLY A 157 7.94 12.17 12.01
CA GLY A 157 7.85 12.53 10.60
C GLY A 157 9.20 12.56 9.87
N VAL A 158 9.80 11.39 9.63
CA VAL A 158 10.80 11.21 8.56
C VAL A 158 10.08 10.74 7.32
#